data_AF-A0A0M3J0T7-F1
#
_entry.id   AF-A0A0M3J0T7-F1
#
_cell.length_a   1.000
_cell.length_b   1.000
_cell.length_c   1.000
_cell.angle_alpha   90.00
_cell.angle_beta   90.00
_cell.angle_gamma   90.00
#
_symmetry.space_group_name_H-M   'P 1'
#
loop_
_entity.id
_entity.type
_entity.pdbx_description
1 polymer ?
#
loop_
_entity_poly.entity_id
_entity_poly.type
_entity_poly.pdbx_seq_one_letter_code
_entity_poly.pdbx_strand_id
1 'polypeptide(L)'
;LIFEYEVSVRALVQSCFVEDEKLFLYISSPLSPDKLVQIRPWRLADADYVVDPNISIWAHRAVFVGGVPRPIKAVELAHIMDRLYGCVACAGIDTDVEYKYPKGHLKCAGRVVFTNRNSYMKAIADRYVQLSHGEVEKTVEIKPYVLDDQPCDECGGERCGHRPAPFFCPHLSCLQYYCEKCWESIHASRAREDHKPLVKEA
;
A
#
# COMPACT_ATOMS: atom_id res chain seq x y z
N LEU A 1 -22.12 6.91 -0.33
CA LEU A 1 -23.07 5.97 -0.94
C LEU A 1 -22.30 4.71 -1.27
N ILE A 2 -22.79 3.55 -0.85
CA ILE A 2 -22.26 2.23 -1.23
C ILE A 2 -23.41 1.52 -1.93
N PHE A 3 -23.13 0.92 -3.09
CA PHE A 3 -24.11 0.18 -3.87
C PHE A 3 -23.71 -1.29 -3.89
N GLU A 4 -24.70 -2.17 -3.76
CA GLU A 4 -24.51 -3.62 -3.88
C GLU A 4 -24.33 -4.05 -5.34
N TYR A 5 -25.03 -3.40 -6.27
CA TYR A 5 -25.04 -3.77 -7.68
C TYR A 5 -24.35 -2.74 -8.57
N GLU A 6 -23.49 -3.22 -9.48
CA GLU A 6 -22.80 -2.37 -10.46
C GLU A 6 -23.79 -1.59 -11.35
N VAL A 7 -24.93 -2.19 -11.70
CA VAL A 7 -25.97 -1.56 -12.51
C VAL A 7 -26.51 -0.28 -11.84
N SER A 8 -26.59 -0.25 -10.52
CA SER A 8 -27.04 0.93 -9.77
C SER A 8 -26.01 2.05 -9.82
N VAL A 9 -24.72 1.72 -9.76
CA VAL A 9 -23.63 2.69 -9.95
C VAL A 9 -23.65 3.24 -11.38
N ARG A 10 -23.85 2.39 -12.38
CA ARG A 10 -23.96 2.81 -13.78
C ARG A 10 -25.15 3.75 -14.00
N ALA A 11 -26.32 3.42 -13.44
CA ALA A 11 -27.49 4.28 -13.51
C ALA A 11 -27.27 5.65 -12.84
N LEU A 12 -26.59 5.67 -11.68
CA LEU A 12 -26.19 6.92 -11.02
C LEU A 12 -25.27 7.76 -11.90
N VAL A 13 -24.22 7.15 -12.45
CA VAL A 13 -23.26 7.84 -13.34
C VAL A 13 -23.95 8.38 -14.60
N GLN A 14 -24.89 7.64 -15.18
CA GLN A 14 -25.69 8.08 -16.32
C GLN A 14 -26.63 9.25 -16.00
N SER A 15 -27.01 9.39 -14.73
CA SER A 15 -27.84 10.51 -14.26
C SER A 15 -27.01 11.76 -13.93
N CYS A 16 -25.68 11.65 -13.91
CA CYS A 16 -24.79 12.79 -13.67
C CYS A 16 -24.52 13.55 -14.97
N PHE A 17 -24.24 14.85 -14.85
CA PHE A 17 -23.66 15.62 -15.95
C PHE A 17 -22.14 15.70 -15.79
N VAL A 18 -21.43 15.95 -16.90
CA VAL A 18 -19.97 16.03 -16.94
C VAL A 18 -19.54 17.48 -17.12
N GLU A 19 -18.64 17.95 -16.25
CA GLU A 19 -17.99 19.25 -16.32
C GLU A 19 -16.52 19.07 -15.91
N ASP A 20 -15.56 19.55 -16.71
CA ASP A 20 -14.11 19.37 -16.50
C ASP A 20 -13.69 17.91 -16.19
N GLU A 21 -14.21 16.94 -16.96
CA GLU A 21 -13.99 15.49 -16.77
C GLU A 21 -14.45 14.95 -15.40
N LYS A 22 -15.25 15.73 -14.66
CA LYS A 22 -15.81 15.36 -13.35
C LYS A 22 -17.32 15.17 -13.49
N LEU A 23 -17.85 14.22 -12.71
CA LEU A 23 -19.28 13.92 -12.67
C LEU A 23 -19.94 14.73 -11.56
N PHE A 24 -21.09 15.32 -11.87
CA PHE A 24 -21.86 16.12 -10.94
C PHE A 24 -23.33 15.74 -10.95
N LEU A 25 -23.97 15.88 -9.79
CA LEU A 25 -25.40 15.62 -9.60
C LEU A 25 -25.99 16.66 -8.65
N TYR A 26 -27.19 17.15 -8.96
CA TYR A 26 -27.96 17.95 -8.03
C TYR A 26 -28.73 17.04 -7.08
N ILE A 27 -28.60 17.30 -5.77
CA ILE A 27 -29.35 16.60 -4.74
C ILE A 27 -30.12 17.64 -3.93
N SER A 28 -31.43 17.45 -3.87
CA SER A 28 -32.32 18.33 -3.14
C SER A 28 -32.78 17.62 -1.86
N SER A 29 -32.63 18.30 -0.72
CA SER A 29 -33.16 17.86 0.57
C SER A 29 -34.11 18.93 1.12
N PRO A 30 -35.01 18.61 2.06
CA PRO A 30 -35.91 19.59 2.66
C PRO A 30 -35.19 20.81 3.27
N LEU A 31 -33.91 20.65 3.65
CA LEU A 31 -33.09 21.70 4.26
C LEU A 31 -32.15 22.39 3.27
N SER A 32 -31.94 21.81 2.09
CA SER A 32 -30.99 22.31 1.09
C SER A 32 -31.48 21.96 -0.31
N PRO A 33 -32.28 22.84 -0.95
CA PRO A 33 -32.65 22.64 -2.35
C PRO A 33 -31.41 22.74 -3.24
N ASP A 34 -31.35 21.87 -4.25
CA ASP A 34 -30.42 21.93 -5.38
C ASP A 34 -28.94 22.03 -5.01
N LYS A 35 -28.52 21.23 -4.02
CA LYS A 35 -27.11 21.13 -3.68
C LYS A 35 -26.37 20.39 -4.78
N LEU A 36 -25.45 21.08 -5.45
CA LEU A 36 -24.53 20.47 -6.39
C LEU A 36 -23.50 19.62 -5.64
N VAL A 37 -23.38 18.34 -5.99
CA VAL A 37 -22.36 17.44 -5.44
C VAL A 37 -21.52 16.84 -6.55
N GLN A 38 -20.23 16.65 -6.26
CA GLN A 38 -19.34 15.90 -7.14
C GLN A 38 -19.46 14.40 -6.84
N ILE A 39 -19.73 13.61 -7.87
CA ILE A 39 -19.75 12.15 -7.81
C ILE A 39 -18.40 11.61 -8.29
N ARG A 40 -17.74 10.79 -7.47
CA ARG A 40 -16.43 10.19 -7.79
C ARG A 40 -16.50 8.67 -7.61
N PRO A 41 -16.95 7.92 -8.63
CA PRO A 41 -17.05 6.47 -8.53
C PRO A 41 -15.65 5.86 -8.45
N TRP A 42 -15.52 4.79 -7.66
CA TRP A 42 -14.29 4.00 -7.58
C TRP A 42 -14.39 2.84 -8.57
N ARG A 43 -13.39 2.71 -9.45
CA ARG A 43 -13.28 1.55 -10.33
C ARG A 43 -12.47 0.48 -9.63
N LEU A 44 -12.98 -0.75 -9.58
CA LEU A 44 -12.26 -1.86 -8.98
C LEU A 44 -10.90 -2.12 -9.67
N ALA A 45 -10.82 -1.87 -10.98
CA ALA A 45 -9.58 -1.97 -11.74
C ALA A 45 -8.50 -0.93 -11.35
N ASP A 46 -8.87 0.15 -10.66
CA ASP A 46 -7.90 1.15 -10.18
C ASP A 46 -7.25 0.76 -8.83
N ALA A 47 -7.68 -0.35 -8.23
CA ALA A 47 -7.20 -0.82 -6.92
C ALA A 47 -5.84 -1.50 -6.97
N ASP A 48 -5.49 -2.16 -8.07
CA ASP A 48 -4.23 -2.87 -8.23
C ASP A 48 -3.63 -2.57 -9.60
N TYR A 49 -2.31 -2.50 -9.67
CA TYR A 49 -1.59 -2.25 -10.91
C TYR A 49 -0.27 -3.02 -10.92
N VAL A 50 0.00 -3.73 -12.01
CA VAL A 50 1.26 -4.44 -12.26
C VAL A 50 1.90 -3.81 -13.49
N VAL A 51 3.18 -3.47 -13.39
CA VAL A 51 3.93 -2.78 -14.46
C VAL A 51 4.11 -3.70 -15.67
N ASP A 52 4.52 -4.94 -15.43
CA ASP A 52 4.63 -5.99 -16.44
C ASP A 52 4.10 -7.32 -15.86
N PRO A 53 3.04 -7.91 -16.44
CA PRO A 53 2.47 -9.18 -15.99
C PRO A 53 3.46 -10.35 -15.96
N ASN A 54 4.57 -10.27 -16.70
CA ASN A 54 5.59 -11.31 -16.77
C ASN A 54 6.62 -11.23 -15.64
N ILE A 55 6.62 -10.15 -14.85
CA ILE A 55 7.55 -10.00 -13.73
C ILE A 55 7.11 -10.89 -12.58
N SER A 56 8.04 -11.70 -12.06
CA SER A 56 7.83 -12.42 -10.80
C SER A 56 7.76 -11.42 -9.63
N ILE A 57 6.57 -11.27 -9.05
CA ILE A 57 6.34 -10.38 -7.92
C ILE A 57 6.83 -11.07 -6.65
N TRP A 58 7.97 -10.62 -6.16
CA TRP A 58 8.51 -11.03 -4.87
C TRP A 58 8.05 -10.08 -3.77
N ALA A 59 7.02 -10.50 -3.04
CA ALA A 59 6.36 -9.66 -2.05
C ALA A 59 7.28 -9.30 -0.85
N HIS A 60 8.44 -9.95 -0.64
CA HIS A 60 9.39 -9.56 0.43
C HIS A 60 9.88 -8.11 0.33
N ARG A 61 9.80 -7.52 -0.88
CA ARG A 61 10.19 -6.12 -1.15
C ARG A 61 8.99 -5.18 -1.20
N ALA A 62 7.91 -5.55 -0.52
CA ALA A 62 6.74 -4.72 -0.39
C ALA A 62 6.97 -3.65 0.70
N VAL A 63 6.54 -2.44 0.40
CA VAL A 63 6.44 -1.34 1.36
C VAL A 63 4.98 -0.94 1.52
N PHE A 64 4.61 -0.62 2.75
CA PHE A 64 3.38 0.07 3.09
C PHE A 64 3.57 1.57 2.89
N VAL A 65 2.62 2.22 2.24
CA VAL A 65 2.59 3.67 2.00
C VAL A 65 1.32 4.23 2.64
N GLY A 66 1.46 4.87 3.80
CA GLY A 66 0.38 5.45 4.58
C GLY A 66 0.19 6.94 4.30
N GLY A 67 -1.06 7.40 4.19
CA GLY A 67 -1.37 8.83 4.06
C GLY A 67 -1.49 9.34 2.62
N VAL A 68 -1.63 8.42 1.66
CA VAL A 68 -1.69 8.73 0.23
C VAL A 68 -2.90 9.65 -0.07
N PRO A 69 -2.74 10.68 -0.94
CA PRO A 69 -3.84 11.56 -1.32
C PRO A 69 -5.03 10.80 -1.92
N ARG A 70 -6.24 11.35 -1.75
CA ARG A 70 -7.46 10.80 -2.35
C ARG A 70 -7.99 11.74 -3.43
N PRO A 71 -8.49 11.19 -4.55
CA PRO A 71 -8.33 9.82 -5.00
C PRO A 71 -6.96 9.67 -5.66
N ILE A 72 -6.30 8.55 -5.39
CA ILE A 72 -5.13 8.11 -6.14
C ILE A 72 -5.41 6.68 -6.59
N LYS A 73 -4.99 6.36 -7.81
CA LYS A 73 -5.08 5.02 -8.39
C LYS A 73 -3.78 4.27 -8.14
N ALA A 74 -3.85 2.94 -8.17
CA ALA A 74 -2.66 2.10 -8.02
C ALA A 74 -1.59 2.41 -9.08
N VAL A 75 -1.99 2.64 -10.34
CA VAL A 75 -1.08 3.01 -11.43
C VAL A 75 -0.36 4.35 -11.18
N GLU A 76 -1.07 5.32 -10.61
CA GLU A 76 -0.49 6.63 -10.30
C GLU A 76 0.51 6.52 -9.15
N LEU A 77 0.15 5.77 -8.09
CA LEU A 77 1.06 5.48 -6.98
C LEU A 77 2.32 4.76 -7.48
N ALA A 78 2.18 3.75 -8.35
CA ALA A 78 3.30 3.04 -8.94
C ALA A 78 4.24 4.00 -9.70
N HIS A 79 3.70 4.85 -10.57
CA HIS A 79 4.52 5.80 -11.33
C HIS A 79 5.20 6.86 -10.47
N ILE A 80 4.55 7.36 -9.41
CA ILE A 80 5.21 8.31 -8.52
C ILE A 80 6.35 7.62 -7.77
N MET A 81 6.12 6.42 -7.24
CA MET A 81 7.13 5.67 -6.49
C MET A 81 8.28 5.20 -7.39
N ASP A 82 8.00 4.87 -8.65
CA ASP A 82 9.02 4.54 -9.64
C ASP A 82 9.89 5.75 -10.00
N ARG A 83 9.32 6.96 -10.06
CA ARG A 83 10.12 8.19 -10.24
C ARG A 83 11.00 8.50 -9.02
N LEU A 84 10.54 8.20 -7.82
CA LEU A 84 11.28 8.48 -6.58
C LEU A 84 12.40 7.46 -6.34
N TYR A 85 12.11 6.17 -6.51
CA TYR A 85 13.00 5.08 -6.09
C TYR A 85 13.40 4.13 -7.22
N GLY A 86 12.66 4.13 -8.33
CA GLY A 86 12.83 3.22 -9.47
C GLY A 86 12.40 1.79 -9.17
N CYS A 87 12.27 1.01 -10.25
CA CYS A 87 12.12 -0.45 -10.18
C CYS A 87 10.88 -0.91 -9.40
N VAL A 88 9.76 -0.22 -9.57
CA VAL A 88 8.46 -0.68 -9.06
C VAL A 88 7.97 -1.86 -9.91
N ALA A 89 7.53 -2.93 -9.27
CA ALA A 89 6.92 -4.11 -9.89
C ALA A 89 5.39 -3.95 -9.98
N CYS A 90 4.79 -3.55 -8.86
CA CYS A 90 3.36 -3.36 -8.74
C CYS A 90 3.02 -2.39 -7.60
N ALA A 91 1.81 -1.88 -7.61
CA ALA A 91 1.22 -1.14 -6.51
C ALA A 91 -0.23 -1.55 -6.30
N GLY A 92 -0.73 -1.33 -5.10
CA GLY A 92 -2.13 -1.54 -4.75
C GLY A 92 -2.61 -0.48 -3.77
N ILE A 93 -3.89 -0.15 -3.83
CA ILE A 93 -4.56 0.72 -2.87
C ILE A 93 -5.32 -0.16 -1.89
N ASP A 94 -5.15 0.09 -0.59
CA ASP A 94 -5.82 -0.70 0.42
C ASP A 94 -7.31 -0.36 0.47
N THR A 95 -8.12 -1.33 0.06
CA THR A 95 -9.58 -1.24 0.06
C THR A 95 -10.18 -2.04 1.20
N ASP A 96 -11.41 -1.70 1.57
CA ASP A 96 -12.20 -2.53 2.47
C ASP A 96 -12.46 -3.92 1.89
N VAL A 97 -12.39 -4.94 2.75
CA VAL A 97 -12.53 -6.34 2.33
C VAL A 97 -13.94 -6.62 1.84
N GLU A 98 -14.94 -6.07 2.51
CA GLU A 98 -16.37 -6.22 2.23
C GLU A 98 -16.78 -5.32 1.06
N TYR A 99 -16.45 -4.03 1.13
CA TYR A 99 -16.96 -3.04 0.16
C TYR A 99 -16.04 -2.78 -1.04
N LYS A 100 -14.82 -3.33 -1.06
CA LYS A 100 -13.78 -3.10 -2.09
C LYS A 100 -13.57 -1.62 -2.44
N TYR A 101 -13.77 -0.76 -1.45
CA TYR A 101 -13.65 0.68 -1.56
C TYR A 101 -12.49 1.19 -0.70
N PRO A 102 -11.68 2.17 -1.16
CA PRO A 102 -10.54 2.67 -0.40
C PRO A 102 -10.92 3.13 1.01
N LYS A 103 -10.28 2.58 2.04
CA LYS A 103 -10.58 2.89 3.45
C LYS A 103 -10.16 4.33 3.81
N GLY A 104 -10.90 4.94 4.75
CA GLY A 104 -10.52 6.18 5.44
C GLY A 104 -11.17 7.46 4.91
N HIS A 105 -11.65 8.32 5.81
CA HIS A 105 -12.35 9.56 5.44
C HIS A 105 -11.40 10.70 4.99
N LEU A 106 -10.12 10.66 5.38
CA LEU A 106 -9.11 11.70 5.08
C LEU A 106 -7.80 11.18 4.45
N LYS A 107 -7.51 9.88 4.58
CA LYS A 107 -6.24 9.26 4.18
C LYS A 107 -6.49 7.83 3.71
N CYS A 108 -5.93 7.46 2.57
CA CYS A 108 -5.83 6.05 2.15
C CYS A 108 -4.43 5.53 2.43
N ALA A 109 -4.31 4.20 2.41
CA ALA A 109 -3.05 3.50 2.41
C ALA A 109 -2.90 2.74 1.09
N GLY A 110 -1.66 2.40 0.75
CA GLY A 110 -1.34 1.54 -0.36
C GLY A 110 -0.12 0.70 -0.09
N ARG A 111 0.14 -0.22 -1.00
CA ARG A 111 1.30 -1.10 -1.02
C ARG A 111 2.05 -0.91 -2.32
N VAL A 112 3.37 -1.00 -2.27
CA VAL A 112 4.24 -0.90 -3.45
C VAL A 112 5.30 -1.97 -3.34
N VAL A 113 5.50 -2.75 -4.40
CA VAL A 113 6.51 -3.81 -4.43
C VAL A 113 7.60 -3.43 -5.40
N PHE A 114 8.86 -3.59 -4.99
CA PHE A 114 10.03 -3.32 -5.83
C PHE A 114 10.62 -4.60 -6.43
N THR A 115 11.16 -4.51 -7.64
CA THR A 115 11.86 -5.62 -8.31
C THR A 115 13.29 -5.79 -7.79
N ASN A 116 13.89 -4.77 -7.18
CA ASN A 116 15.26 -4.82 -6.67
C ASN A 116 15.34 -4.41 -5.19
N ARG A 117 16.40 -4.86 -4.50
CA ARG A 117 16.61 -4.57 -3.08
C ARG A 117 17.02 -3.12 -2.82
N ASN A 118 17.73 -2.47 -3.74
CA ASN A 118 18.24 -1.12 -3.57
C ASN A 118 17.12 -0.08 -3.46
N SER A 119 16.15 -0.11 -4.38
CA SER A 119 14.96 0.74 -4.40
C SER A 119 14.10 0.52 -3.15
N TYR A 120 13.91 -0.74 -2.75
CA TYR A 120 13.26 -1.08 -1.49
C TYR A 120 13.95 -0.45 -0.28
N MET A 121 15.26 -0.61 -0.13
CA MET A 121 16.02 -0.05 0.99
C MET A 121 15.99 1.48 1.00
N LYS A 122 16.11 2.14 -0.15
CA LYS A 122 15.98 3.60 -0.26
C LYS A 122 14.61 4.09 0.22
N ALA A 123 13.54 3.43 -0.21
CA ALA A 123 12.18 3.78 0.20
C ALA A 123 11.98 3.64 1.73
N ILE A 124 12.48 2.55 2.33
CA ILE A 124 12.40 2.38 3.79
C ILE A 124 13.27 3.39 4.55
N ALA A 125 14.44 3.73 4.01
CA ALA A 125 15.37 4.67 4.65
C ALA A 125 14.79 6.09 4.74
N ASP A 126 14.07 6.55 3.71
CA ASP A 126 13.44 7.87 3.73
C ASP A 126 12.36 7.98 4.79
N ARG A 127 11.58 6.91 5.01
CA ARG A 127 10.46 6.78 5.98
C ARG A 127 9.30 7.76 5.78
N TYR A 128 9.56 9.01 5.41
CA TYR A 128 8.57 10.02 5.06
C TYR A 128 8.99 10.69 3.76
N VAL A 129 8.08 10.75 2.79
CA VAL A 129 8.35 11.37 1.49
C VAL A 129 7.18 12.25 1.07
N GLN A 130 7.46 13.33 0.34
CA GLN A 130 6.42 14.17 -0.27
C GLN A 130 5.93 13.48 -1.55
N LEU A 131 4.65 13.12 -1.58
CA LEU A 131 3.95 12.73 -2.80
C LEU A 131 3.19 13.93 -3.37
N SER A 132 3.45 14.23 -4.64
CA SER A 132 2.68 15.19 -5.43
C SER A 132 1.71 14.45 -6.35
N HIS A 133 0.42 14.81 -6.28
CA HIS A 133 -0.64 14.29 -7.12
C HIS A 133 -1.62 15.41 -7.50
N GLY A 134 -1.53 15.88 -8.75
CA GLY A 134 -2.24 17.08 -9.20
C GLY A 134 -1.76 18.31 -8.43
N GLU A 135 -2.70 19.05 -7.85
CA GLU A 135 -2.42 20.23 -7.00
C GLU A 135 -2.18 19.86 -5.53
N VAL A 136 -2.22 18.57 -5.17
CA VAL A 136 -2.11 18.10 -3.79
C VAL A 136 -0.69 17.60 -3.53
N GLU A 137 -0.03 18.21 -2.56
CA GLU A 137 1.19 17.69 -1.94
C GLU A 137 0.87 17.12 -0.57
N LYS A 138 1.34 15.89 -0.31
CA LYS A 138 1.20 15.25 1.00
C LYS A 138 2.45 14.48 1.37
N THR A 139 2.87 14.66 2.63
CA THR A 139 3.81 13.76 3.27
C THR A 139 3.15 12.41 3.52
N VAL A 140 3.71 11.36 2.95
CA VAL A 140 3.32 9.97 3.23
C VAL A 140 4.36 9.27 4.07
N GLU A 141 3.94 8.26 4.82
CA GLU A 141 4.80 7.41 5.61
C GLU A 141 5.07 6.10 4.85
N ILE A 142 6.33 5.70 4.77
CA ILE A 142 6.77 4.45 4.19
C ILE A 142 7.25 3.53 5.31
N LYS A 143 6.75 2.29 5.33
CA LYS A 143 7.13 1.24 6.28
C LYS A 143 7.34 -0.10 5.55
N PRO A 144 8.16 -1.02 6.08
CA PRO A 144 8.19 -2.38 5.57
C PRO A 144 6.80 -3.01 5.61
N TYR A 145 6.37 -3.63 4.52
CA TYR A 145 5.14 -4.41 4.50
C TYR A 145 5.47 -5.82 4.98
N VAL A 146 5.14 -6.11 6.24
CA VAL A 146 5.47 -7.39 6.87
C VAL A 146 4.41 -8.42 6.46
N LEU A 147 4.84 -9.50 5.81
CA LEU A 147 4.01 -10.57 5.24
C LEU A 147 3.96 -11.78 6.15
N ASP A 148 2.82 -12.44 6.25
CA ASP A 148 2.62 -13.68 7.00
C ASP A 148 3.31 -14.89 6.38
N ASP A 149 3.55 -15.89 7.23
CA ASP A 149 4.12 -17.19 6.87
C ASP A 149 5.45 -17.16 6.12
N GLN A 150 6.27 -16.13 6.32
CA GLN A 150 7.57 -16.03 5.67
C GLN A 150 8.59 -16.96 6.34
N PRO A 151 9.44 -17.66 5.57
CA PRO A 151 10.54 -18.43 6.14
C PRO A 151 11.62 -17.50 6.72
N CYS A 152 12.52 -18.07 7.52
CA CYS A 152 13.70 -17.34 7.98
C CYS A 152 14.63 -17.06 6.79
N ASP A 153 14.97 -15.80 6.54
CA ASP A 153 15.87 -15.39 5.44
C ASP A 153 17.31 -15.89 5.63
N GLU A 154 17.71 -16.16 6.87
CA GLU A 154 19.07 -16.61 7.20
C GLU A 154 19.28 -18.12 6.95
N CYS A 155 18.29 -18.95 7.31
CA CYS A 155 18.45 -20.42 7.26
C CYS A 155 17.42 -21.13 6.38
N GLY A 156 16.57 -20.39 5.65
CA GLY A 156 15.51 -20.98 4.83
C GLY A 156 14.48 -21.80 5.62
N GLY A 157 14.47 -21.71 6.95
CA GLY A 157 13.64 -22.52 7.84
C GLY A 157 14.28 -23.82 8.36
N GLU A 158 15.49 -24.19 7.91
CA GLU A 158 16.14 -25.45 8.30
C GLU A 158 16.33 -25.57 9.81
N ARG A 159 16.69 -24.48 10.49
CA ARG A 159 16.95 -24.47 11.94
C ARG A 159 15.70 -24.49 12.81
N CYS A 160 14.52 -24.26 12.23
CA CYS A 160 13.23 -24.16 12.93
C CYS A 160 12.17 -25.14 12.43
N GLY A 161 12.56 -26.15 11.63
CA GLY A 161 11.65 -27.16 11.09
C GLY A 161 10.66 -26.59 10.08
N HIS A 162 11.09 -25.63 9.26
CA HIS A 162 10.28 -24.88 8.28
C HIS A 162 9.08 -24.14 8.86
N ARG A 163 9.06 -23.89 10.18
CA ARG A 163 8.08 -22.99 10.80
C ARG A 163 8.31 -21.55 10.31
N PRO A 164 7.24 -20.75 10.13
CA PRO A 164 7.36 -19.33 9.83
C PRO A 164 8.26 -18.59 10.81
N ALA A 165 8.97 -17.59 10.30
CA ALA A 165 9.78 -16.69 11.10
C ALA A 165 8.86 -15.77 11.94
N PRO A 166 8.95 -15.81 13.28
CA PRO A 166 8.12 -14.97 14.14
C PRO A 166 8.60 -13.51 14.21
N PHE A 167 9.84 -13.25 13.77
CA PHE A 167 10.47 -11.94 13.88
C PHE A 167 10.80 -11.35 12.53
N PHE A 168 10.46 -10.07 12.35
CA PHE A 168 10.99 -9.25 11.27
C PHE A 168 11.85 -8.12 11.86
N CYS A 169 13.09 -7.97 11.41
CA CYS A 169 13.95 -6.86 11.82
C CYS A 169 13.74 -5.66 10.90
N PRO A 170 13.15 -4.54 11.35
CA PRO A 170 12.92 -3.37 10.51
C PRO A 170 14.17 -2.49 10.34
N HIS A 171 15.29 -2.82 10.99
CA HIS A 171 16.51 -2.04 10.89
C HIS A 171 17.13 -2.18 9.48
N LEU A 172 17.57 -1.07 8.89
CA LEU A 172 18.05 -1.00 7.49
C LEU A 172 19.19 -1.99 7.17
N SER A 173 20.04 -2.29 8.15
CA SER A 173 21.14 -3.25 7.99
C SER A 173 20.69 -4.71 7.93
N CYS A 174 19.45 -5.00 8.37
CA CYS A 174 18.87 -6.34 8.35
C CYS A 174 17.76 -6.42 7.31
N LEU A 175 16.62 -5.75 7.54
CA LEU A 175 15.39 -5.80 6.73
C LEU A 175 15.03 -7.23 6.31
N GLN A 176 14.94 -8.12 7.29
CA GLN A 176 14.88 -9.56 7.09
C GLN A 176 14.01 -10.25 8.16
N TYR A 177 13.47 -11.39 7.78
CA TYR A 177 12.76 -12.34 8.65
C TYR A 177 13.73 -13.29 9.31
N TYR A 178 13.56 -13.51 10.62
CA TYR A 178 14.41 -14.40 11.41
C TYR A 178 13.56 -15.37 12.23
N CYS A 179 13.96 -16.65 12.25
CA CYS A 179 13.53 -17.59 13.29
C CYS A 179 14.20 -17.25 14.63
N GLU A 180 13.65 -17.75 15.74
CA GLU A 180 14.16 -17.49 17.10
C GLU A 180 15.67 -17.72 17.22
N LYS A 181 16.15 -18.89 16.77
CA LYS A 181 17.58 -19.25 16.84
C LYS A 181 18.48 -18.31 16.04
N CYS A 182 18.06 -17.92 14.84
CA CYS A 182 18.83 -17.00 14.00
C CYS A 182 18.79 -15.58 14.57
N TRP A 183 17.65 -15.15 15.11
CA TRP A 183 17.51 -13.86 15.77
C TRP A 183 18.51 -13.74 16.92
N GLU A 184 18.47 -14.68 17.88
CA GLU A 184 19.38 -14.70 19.03
C GLU A 184 20.84 -14.72 18.61
N SER A 185 21.21 -15.59 17.64
CA SER A 185 22.60 -15.70 17.19
C SER A 185 23.13 -14.44 16.52
N ILE A 186 22.30 -13.73 15.75
CA ILE A 186 22.74 -12.57 14.95
C ILE A 186 22.64 -11.27 15.76
N HIS A 187 21.58 -11.11 16.54
CA HIS A 187 21.30 -9.91 17.32
C HIS A 187 21.92 -9.93 18.72
N ALA A 188 22.60 -11.02 19.12
CA ALA A 188 23.49 -11.01 20.28
C ALA A 188 24.81 -10.24 20.02
N SER A 189 25.11 -9.90 18.77
CA SER A 189 26.30 -9.11 18.44
C SER A 189 26.12 -7.65 18.85
N ARG A 190 27.18 -7.02 19.41
CA ARG A 190 27.17 -5.61 19.82
C ARG A 190 26.74 -4.63 18.72
N ALA A 191 26.93 -5.00 17.47
CA ALA A 191 26.55 -4.17 16.33
C ALA A 191 25.04 -4.17 16.03
N ARG A 192 24.28 -5.08 16.65
CA ARG A 192 22.85 -5.33 16.35
C ARG A 192 22.01 -5.57 17.61
N GLU A 193 22.57 -5.35 18.79
CA GLU A 193 21.92 -5.62 20.08
C GLU A 193 20.76 -4.67 20.40
N ASP A 194 20.77 -3.49 19.78
CA ASP A 194 19.74 -2.45 19.90
C ASP A 194 18.57 -2.64 18.93
N HIS A 195 18.71 -3.54 17.95
CA HIS A 195 17.65 -3.83 17.01
C HIS A 195 16.44 -4.46 17.72
N LYS A 196 15.25 -3.96 17.43
CA LYS A 196 14.00 -4.48 17.98
C LYS A 196 13.21 -5.24 16.93
N PRO A 197 12.81 -6.49 17.18
CA PRO A 197 11.99 -7.24 16.23
C PRO A 197 10.59 -6.66 16.22
N LEU A 198 9.99 -6.57 15.03
CA LEU A 198 8.54 -6.57 14.91
C LEU A 198 8.08 -8.01 15.11
N VAL A 199 7.44 -8.25 16.25
CA VAL A 199 6.83 -9.54 16.58
C VAL A 199 5.41 -9.52 16.04
N LYS A 200 5.03 -10.61 15.37
CA LYS A 200 3.63 -10.79 15.00
C LYS A 200 2.88 -11.39 16.17
N GLU A 201 1.85 -10.70 16.64
CA GLU A 201 0.88 -11.33 17.53
C GLU A 201 0.19 -12.44 16.71
N ALA A 202 0.25 -13.67 17.24
CA ALA A 202 -0.33 -14.88 16.65
C ALA A 202 -1.84 -14.94 16.84
#